data_AF-A0AAE9HXA8-F1
#
_entry.id   AF-A0AAE9HXA8-F1
#
_cell.length_a   1.000
_cell.length_b   1.000
_cell.length_c   1.000
_cell.angle_alpha   90.00
_cell.angle_beta   90.00
_cell.angle_gamma   90.00
#
_symmetry.space_group_name_H-M   'P 1'
#
loop_
_entity.id
_entity.type
_entity.pdbx_description
1 polymer ?
#
loop_
_entity_poly.entity_id
_entity_poly.type
_entity_poly.pdbx_seq_one_letter_code
_entity_poly.pdbx_strand_id
1 'polypeptide(L)'
;MVKNNIIVKVSIDYGAEEYIWISSFIEIQDLLNWYQSIENIDLLGEKLLEWMKINKELFLIKNDEYLQDLYYQNNHFPTIMLENNYSSFLFYLGKKYLHKGYKQA
;
A
#
# COMPACT_ATOMS: atom_id res chain seq x y z
N MET A 1 -22.89 -1.02 -0.32
CA MET A 1 -22.43 -1.46 -1.65
C MET A 1 -20.92 -1.52 -1.60
N VAL A 2 -20.35 -2.72 -1.56
CA VAL A 2 -18.89 -2.91 -1.67
C VAL A 2 -18.57 -2.56 -3.11
N LYS A 3 -18.12 -1.32 -3.34
CA LYS A 3 -17.60 -0.92 -4.65
C LYS A 3 -16.38 -1.80 -4.93
N ASN A 4 -16.13 -2.13 -6.20
CA ASN A 4 -15.03 -2.98 -6.69
C ASN A 4 -13.64 -2.34 -6.48
N ASN A 5 -13.40 -1.77 -5.30
CA ASN A 5 -12.19 -1.07 -4.94
C ASN A 5 -11.07 -2.08 -4.70
N ILE A 6 -9.88 -1.72 -5.15
CA ILE A 6 -8.70 -2.55 -4.96
C ILE A 6 -8.25 -2.41 -3.52
N ILE A 7 -8.18 -3.56 -2.84
CA ILE A 7 -7.58 -3.71 -1.52
C ILE A 7 -6.08 -3.77 -1.69
N VAL A 8 -5.37 -2.88 -1.03
CA VAL A 8 -3.90 -2.78 -1.07
C VAL A 8 -3.37 -3.01 0.32
N LYS A 9 -2.42 -3.92 0.45
CA LYS A 9 -1.65 -4.12 1.68
C LYS A 9 -0.56 -3.07 1.78
N VAL A 10 -0.29 -2.59 2.97
CA VAL A 10 0.83 -1.66 3.23
C VAL A 10 1.64 -2.21 4.38
N SER A 11 2.93 -2.47 4.14
CA SER A 11 3.87 -3.03 5.11
C SER A 11 4.97 -2.00 5.42
N ILE A 12 4.96 -1.49 6.65
CA ILE A 12 5.81 -0.39 7.11
C ILE A 12 6.72 -0.92 8.23
N ASP A 13 8.02 -1.03 7.96
CA ASP A 13 8.93 -1.64 8.94
C ASP A 13 9.60 -0.61 9.86
N TYR A 14 8.97 -0.44 11.02
CA TYR A 14 9.66 -0.19 12.29
C TYR A 14 8.86 -0.88 13.41
N GLY A 15 8.81 -2.22 13.38
CA GLY A 15 8.15 -3.05 14.40
C GLY A 15 6.81 -3.70 14.02
N ALA A 16 6.60 -3.97 12.73
CA ALA A 16 5.42 -4.65 12.15
C ALA A 16 4.11 -3.83 12.12
N GLU A 17 4.17 -2.57 11.69
CA GLU A 17 2.95 -1.82 11.38
C GLU A 17 2.43 -2.19 9.98
N GLU A 18 1.25 -2.79 9.95
CA GLU A 18 0.61 -3.28 8.73
C GLU A 18 -0.79 -2.70 8.58
N TYR A 19 -1.10 -2.28 7.36
CA TYR A 19 -2.37 -1.64 7.05
C TYR A 19 -3.04 -2.31 5.86
N ILE A 20 -4.37 -2.25 5.87
CA ILE A 20 -5.22 -2.49 4.71
C ILE A 20 -5.73 -1.15 4.22
N TRP A 21 -5.42 -0.83 2.98
CA TRP A 21 -5.93 0.34 2.28
C TRP A 21 -7.00 -0.07 1.29
N ILE A 22 -8.24 0.38 1.50
CA ILE A 22 -9.29 0.29 0.49
C ILE A 22 -9.09 1.48 -0.45
N SER A 23 -8.33 1.28 -1.52
CA SER A 23 -7.95 2.35 -2.43
C SER A 23 -9.13 2.93 -3.20
N SER A 24 -8.98 4.10 -3.81
CA SER A 24 -9.99 4.67 -4.72
C SER A 24 -10.02 4.02 -6.10
N PHE A 25 -9.07 3.14 -6.42
CA PHE A 25 -8.92 2.52 -7.73
C PHE A 25 -9.86 1.32 -7.90
N ILE A 26 -10.35 1.15 -9.13
CA ILE A 26 -11.17 0.01 -9.54
C ILE A 26 -10.32 -0.92 -10.41
N GLU A 27 -9.56 -0.34 -11.35
CA GLU A 27 -8.68 -1.07 -12.26
C GLU A 27 -7.26 -1.10 -11.73
N ILE A 28 -6.62 -2.27 -11.81
CA ILE A 28 -5.26 -2.45 -11.28
C ILE A 28 -4.27 -1.57 -12.03
N GLN A 29 -4.47 -1.38 -13.34
CA GLN A 29 -3.60 -0.53 -14.15
C GLN A 29 -3.60 0.92 -13.67
N ASP A 30 -4.71 1.43 -13.14
CA ASP A 30 -4.78 2.79 -12.60
C ASP A 30 -3.98 2.92 -11.31
N LEU A 31 -4.06 1.92 -10.42
CA LEU A 31 -3.22 1.86 -9.21
C LEU A 31 -1.73 1.84 -9.58
N LEU A 32 -1.35 1.00 -10.56
CA LEU A 32 0.04 0.89 -11.01
C LEU A 32 0.54 2.20 -11.62
N ASN A 33 -0.25 2.81 -12.51
CA ASN A 33 0.08 4.08 -13.15
C ASN A 33 0.22 5.21 -12.11
N TRP A 34 -0.70 5.27 -11.15
CA TRP A 34 -0.63 6.24 -10.06
C TRP A 34 0.64 6.06 -9.25
N TYR A 35 0.94 4.83 -8.82
CA TYR A 35 2.12 4.52 -8.01
C TYR A 35 3.41 4.92 -8.74
N GLN A 36 3.50 4.67 -10.05
CA GLN A 36 4.66 5.04 -10.86
C GLN A 36 4.74 6.55 -11.13
N SER A 37 3.62 7.29 -11.05
CA SER A 37 3.57 8.73 -11.34
C SER A 37 4.05 9.61 -10.19
N ILE A 38 3.90 9.14 -8.96
CA ILE A 38 4.25 9.92 -7.77
C ILE A 38 5.75 9.91 -7.52
N GLU A 39 6.28 11.05 -7.06
CA GLU A 39 7.71 11.24 -6.89
C GLU A 39 8.24 10.50 -5.67
N ASN A 40 7.53 10.57 -4.54
CA ASN A 40 7.90 9.88 -3.31
C ASN A 40 6.66 9.37 -2.58
N ILE A 41 6.81 8.27 -1.85
CA ILE A 41 5.85 7.72 -0.90
C ILE A 41 6.54 7.64 0.44
N ASP A 42 6.25 8.59 1.32
CA ASP A 42 6.77 8.58 2.68
C ASP A 42 5.93 7.66 3.56
N LEU A 43 6.20 6.34 3.52
CA LEU A 43 5.52 5.35 4.36
C LEU A 43 5.70 5.60 5.86
N LEU A 44 6.71 6.36 6.27
CA LEU A 44 7.04 6.62 7.68
C LEU A 44 6.54 7.99 8.16
N GLY A 45 6.06 8.83 7.24
CA GLY A 45 5.58 10.18 7.54
C GLY A 45 4.08 10.23 7.79
N GLU A 46 3.67 11.07 8.74
CA GLU A 46 2.26 11.36 9.04
C GLU A 46 1.45 11.75 7.79
N LYS A 47 2.11 12.37 6.80
CA LYS A 47 1.51 12.80 5.53
C LYS A 47 0.96 11.68 4.67
N LEU A 48 1.54 10.48 4.68
CA LEU A 48 1.00 9.36 3.87
C LEU A 48 -0.25 8.78 4.52
N LEU A 49 -0.22 8.60 5.85
CA LEU A 49 -1.40 8.20 6.61
C LEU A 49 -2.53 9.23 6.42
N GLU A 50 -2.22 10.52 6.43
CA GLU A 50 -3.17 11.58 6.11
C GLU A 50 -3.67 11.50 4.67
N TRP A 51 -2.79 11.34 3.68
CA TRP A 51 -3.19 11.28 2.26
C TRP A 51 -4.03 10.04 1.94
N MET A 52 -3.70 8.89 2.52
CA MET A 52 -4.48 7.65 2.40
C MET A 52 -5.84 7.75 3.09
N LYS A 53 -5.91 8.42 4.25
CA LYS A 53 -7.17 8.74 4.94
C LYS A 53 -8.02 9.75 4.16
N ILE A 54 -7.42 10.69 3.44
CA ILE A 54 -8.13 11.66 2.59
C ILE A 54 -8.67 10.97 1.33
N ASN A 55 -7.92 10.01 0.77
CA ASN A 55 -8.26 9.35 -0.49
C ASN A 55 -8.96 7.99 -0.36
N LYS A 56 -9.40 7.57 0.85
CA LYS A 56 -10.43 6.56 1.21
C LYS A 56 -10.14 5.99 2.62
N GLU A 57 -10.37 4.71 2.86
CA GLU A 57 -10.32 4.07 4.18
C GLU A 57 -9.00 3.30 4.35
N LEU A 58 -8.27 3.63 5.40
CA LEU A 58 -7.03 2.96 5.79
C LEU A 58 -7.23 2.36 7.19
N PHE A 59 -7.02 1.06 7.31
CA PHE A 59 -7.19 0.32 8.55
C PHE A 59 -5.86 -0.23 9.03
N LEU A 60 -5.48 0.13 10.25
CA LEU A 60 -4.41 -0.56 10.96
C LEU A 60 -4.94 -1.94 11.37
N ILE A 61 -4.27 -3.03 11.00
CA ILE A 61 -4.76 -4.38 11.30
C ILE A 61 -4.44 -4.83 12.73
N LYS A 62 -3.63 -4.04 13.46
CA LYS A 62 -3.21 -4.35 14.83
C LYS A 62 -4.44 -4.53 15.72
N ASN A 63 -4.55 -5.71 16.32
CA ASN A 63 -5.64 -6.15 17.20
C ASN A 63 -7.02 -6.40 16.54
N ASP A 64 -7.09 -6.55 15.21
CA ASP A 64 -8.29 -7.00 14.50
C ASP A 64 -8.02 -8.34 13.79
N GLU A 65 -8.55 -9.43 14.33
CA GLU A 65 -8.33 -10.79 13.79
C GLU A 65 -8.84 -10.94 12.36
N TYR A 66 -9.98 -10.33 12.03
CA TYR A 66 -10.56 -10.41 10.69
C TYR A 66 -9.67 -9.70 9.66
N LEU A 67 -9.18 -8.51 9.99
CA LEU A 67 -8.27 -7.78 9.12
C LEU A 67 -6.90 -8.46 9.01
N GLN A 68 -6.42 -9.11 10.07
CA GLN A 68 -5.20 -9.92 10.03
C GLN A 68 -5.37 -11.13 9.11
N ASP A 69 -6.46 -11.88 9.22
CA ASP A 69 -6.77 -12.99 8.31
C ASP A 69 -6.86 -12.51 6.86
N LEU A 70 -7.58 -11.41 6.63
CA LEU A 70 -7.70 -10.78 5.31
C LEU A 70 -6.31 -10.40 4.76
N TYR A 71 -5.44 -9.85 5.60
CA TYR A 71 -4.09 -9.46 5.23
C TYR A 71 -3.20 -10.68 4.93
N TYR A 72 -3.12 -11.68 5.79
CA TYR A 72 -2.16 -12.79 5.60
C TYR A 72 -2.61 -13.86 4.61
N GLN A 73 -3.92 -14.08 4.42
CA GLN A 73 -4.42 -15.15 3.55
C GLN A 73 -4.49 -14.73 2.07
N ASN A 74 -4.57 -13.42 1.77
CA ASN A 74 -4.80 -12.93 0.41
C ASN A 74 -3.52 -12.47 -0.29
N ASN A 75 -2.66 -13.40 -0.70
CA ASN A 75 -1.39 -13.11 -1.39
C ASN A 75 -1.55 -12.49 -2.79
N HIS A 76 -2.78 -12.39 -3.29
CA HIS A 76 -3.10 -11.79 -4.59
C HIS A 76 -3.27 -10.26 -4.52
N PHE A 77 -3.37 -9.68 -3.32
CA PHE A 77 -3.52 -8.23 -3.20
C PHE A 77 -2.22 -7.50 -3.53
N PRO A 78 -2.29 -6.37 -4.25
CA PRO A 78 -1.16 -5.45 -4.37
C PRO A 78 -0.64 -5.08 -2.99
N THR A 79 0.68 -5.06 -2.83
CA THR A 79 1.33 -4.77 -1.56
C THR A 79 2.33 -3.65 -1.75
N ILE A 80 2.17 -2.54 -1.07
CA ILE A 80 3.19 -1.50 -0.96
C ILE A 80 4.09 -1.86 0.21
N MET A 81 5.39 -2.03 -0.06
CA MET A 81 6.38 -2.48 0.93
C MET A 81 7.53 -1.49 0.99
N LEU A 82 7.98 -1.19 2.21
CA LEU A 82 9.25 -0.50 2.42
C LEU A 82 10.41 -1.39 1.95
N GLU A 83 11.36 -0.85 1.18
CA GLU A 83 12.54 -1.61 0.71
C GLU A 83 13.79 -1.31 1.54
N ASN A 84 14.05 -0.03 1.83
CA ASN A 84 15.18 0.50 2.62
C ASN A 84 15.08 2.04 2.72
N ASN A 85 15.81 2.71 3.62
CA ASN A 85 16.06 4.16 3.65
C ASN A 85 14.94 5.06 3.06
N TYR A 86 13.70 4.95 3.57
CA TYR A 86 12.53 5.73 3.14
C TYR A 86 12.06 5.50 1.68
N SER A 87 12.46 4.41 1.03
CA SER A 87 11.99 3.99 -0.29
C SER A 87 10.99 2.83 -0.17
N SER A 88 10.07 2.75 -1.14
CA SER A 88 9.09 1.67 -1.22
C SER A 88 8.92 1.17 -2.66
N PHE A 89 8.33 -0.02 -2.79
CA PHE A 89 7.82 -0.54 -4.06
C PHE A 89 6.41 -1.08 -3.90
N LEU A 90 5.66 -1.08 -4.99
CA LEU A 90 4.41 -1.83 -5.10
C LEU A 90 4.70 -3.20 -5.72
N PHE A 91 4.32 -4.26 -5.02
CA PHE A 91 4.41 -5.64 -5.47
C PHE A 91 3.05 -6.16 -5.87
N TYR A 92 2.95 -6.72 -7.07
CA TYR A 92 1.72 -7.32 -7.58
C TYR A 92 2.03 -8.43 -8.57
N LEU A 93 1.43 -9.62 -8.35
CA LEU A 93 1.58 -10.82 -9.20
C LEU A 93 3.04 -11.15 -9.57
N GLY A 94 3.95 -11.13 -8.58
CA GLY A 94 5.36 -11.46 -8.79
C GLY A 94 6.21 -10.32 -9.37
N LYS A 95 5.63 -9.15 -9.63
CA LYS A 95 6.33 -8.00 -10.21
C LYS A 95 6.43 -6.85 -9.23
N LYS A 96 7.62 -6.24 -9.15
CA LYS A 96 7.88 -4.99 -8.44
C LYS A 96 7.67 -3.78 -9.36
N TYR A 97 7.02 -2.75 -8.84
CA TYR A 97 6.79 -1.45 -9.48
C TYR A 97 7.38 -0.37 -8.57
N LEU A 98 8.22 0.48 -9.14
CA LEU A 98 8.90 1.56 -8.44
C LEU A 98 8.20 2.89 -8.75
N HIS A 99 8.13 3.77 -7.77
CA HIS A 99 7.64 5.14 -7.96
C HIS A 99 8.71 6.00 -8.66
N LYS A 100 8.33 7.16 -9.21
CA LYS A 100 9.17 7.97 -10.10
C LYS A 100 10.50 8.41 -9.46
N GLY A 101 10.47 8.79 -8.19
CA GLY A 101 11.65 9.28 -7.46
C GLY A 101 12.44 8.19 -6.74
N TYR A 102 12.14 6.90 -6.96
CA TYR A 102 12.97 5.82 -6.45
C TYR A 102 14.39 5.92 -7.05
N LYS A 103 15.41 6.00 -6.19
CA LYS A 103 16.82 6.02 -6.60
C LYS A 103 17.47 4.72 -6.13
N GLN A 104 17.87 3.90 -7.07
CA GLN A 104 18.68 2.71 -6.79
C GLN A 104 20.06 3.18 -6.34
N ALA A 105 20.49 2.75 -5.15
CA ALA A 105 21.82 3.04 -4.61
C ALA A 105 22.91 2.23 -5.33
#